data_AF-A0A533SGN5-F1
#
_entry.id   AF-A0A533SGN5-F1
#
_cell.length_a   1.000
_cell.length_b   1.000
_cell.length_c   1.000
_cell.angle_alpha   90.00
_cell.angle_beta   90.00
_cell.angle_gamma   90.00
#
_symmetry.space_group_name_H-M   'P 1'
#
loop_
_entity.id
_entity.type
_entity.pdbx_description
1 polymer ?
#
loop_
_entity_poly.entity_id
_entity_poly.type
_entity_poly.pdbx_seq_one_letter_code
_entity_poly.pdbx_strand_id
1 'polypeptide(L)' 'MLQEGNVVTVEPGVYMPGYWGFRWEDMVLIVDDGYEQLTYKFPEQP' A
#
# COMPACT_ATOMS: atom_id res chain seq x y z
N MET A 1 2.72 17.52 -3.13
CA MET A 1 1.55 17.18 -2.31
C MET A 1 0.70 16.19 -3.08
N LEU A 2 0.06 15.25 -2.38
CA LEU A 2 -0.96 14.39 -2.97
C LEU A 2 -2.27 15.18 -3.09
N GLN A 3 -3.07 14.87 -4.11
CA GLN A 3 -4.34 15.54 -4.39
C GLN A 3 -5.48 14.51 -4.42
N GLU A 4 -6.69 14.93 -4.06
CA GLU A 4 -7.90 14.12 -4.22
C GLU A 4 -8.00 13.58 -5.66
N GLY A 5 -8.38 12.31 -5.80
CA GLY A 5 -8.44 11.61 -7.07
C GLY A 5 -7.12 10.96 -7.52
N ASN A 6 -6.01 11.21 -6.82
CA ASN A 6 -4.76 10.50 -7.09
C ASN A 6 -4.90 9.03 -6.69
N VAL A 7 -4.44 8.12 -7.54
CA VAL A 7 -4.27 6.71 -7.21
C VAL A 7 -2.79 6.42 -7.13
N VAL A 8 -2.32 5.93 -5.98
CA VAL A 8 -0.90 5.69 -5.70
C VAL A 8 -0.68 4.31 -5.09
N THR A 9 0.53 3.77 -5.27
CA THR A 9 0.99 2.56 -4.58
C THR A 9 1.71 2.91 -3.29
N VAL A 10 1.48 2.10 -2.25
CA VAL A 10 2.27 2.09 -1.02
C VAL A 10 2.94 0.73 -0.94
N GLU A 11 4.25 0.68 -1.22
CA GLU A 11 4.94 -0.57 -1.52
C GLU A 11 6.27 -0.80 -0.75
N PRO A 12 6.26 -0.81 0.60
CA PRO A 12 7.47 -1.06 1.37
C PRO A 12 8.07 -2.43 1.09
N GLY A 13 9.40 -2.48 0.99
CA GLY A 13 10.15 -3.70 0.75
C GLY A 13 11.39 -3.83 1.63
N VAL A 14 11.72 -5.08 1.99
CA VAL A 14 12.95 -5.48 2.68
C VAL A 14 13.63 -6.56 1.83
N TYR A 15 14.91 -6.37 1.56
CA TYR A 15 15.67 -7.25 0.68
C TYR A 15 16.96 -7.72 1.36
N MET A 16 17.22 -9.02 1.32
CA MET A 16 18.45 -9.65 1.78
C MET A 16 19.15 -10.33 0.60
N PRO A 17 20.20 -9.70 0.02
CA PRO A 17 20.89 -10.23 -1.15
C PRO A 17 21.37 -11.67 -0.96
N GLY A 18 21.05 -12.54 -1.92
CA GLY A 18 21.42 -13.96 -1.89
C GLY A 18 20.51 -14.87 -1.06
N TYR A 19 19.47 -14.32 -0.41
CA TYR A 19 18.54 -15.10 0.41
C TYR A 19 17.08 -14.91 -0.02
N TRP A 20 16.47 -13.79 0.34
CA TRP A 20 15.06 -13.52 0.08
C TRP A 20 14.79 -12.01 -0.01
N GLY A 21 13.61 -11.67 -0.52
CA GLY A 21 13.05 -10.33 -0.47
C GLY A 21 11.56 -10.41 -0.21
N PHE A 22 11.04 -9.40 0.49
CA PHE A 22 9.62 -9.26 0.77
C PHE A 22 9.19 -7.84 0.42
N ARG A 23 8.07 -7.70 -0.29
CA ARG A 23 7.42 -6.42 -0.57
C ARG A 23 5.93 -6.57 -0.31
N TRP A 24 5.39 -5.69 0.52
CA TRP A 24 3.95 -5.55 0.68
C TRP A 24 3.53 -4.37 -0.18
N GLU A 25 2.52 -4.54 -1.02
CA GLU A 25 2.02 -3.48 -1.89
C GLU A 25 0.50 -3.33 -1.74
N ASP A 26 0.05 -2.10 -1.56
CA ASP A 26 -1.36 -1.71 -1.58
C ASP A 26 -1.57 -0.53 -2.53
N MET A 27 -2.74 -0.47 -3.16
CA MET A 27 -3.16 0.67 -3.98
C MET A 27 -4.19 1.49 -3.20
N VAL A 28 -4.01 2.80 -3.16
CA VAL A 28 -4.90 3.71 -2.44
C VAL A 28 -5.36 4.87 -3.31
N LEU A 29 -6.64 5.23 -3.18
CA LEU A 29 -7.22 6.46 -3.71
C LEU A 29 -7.12 7.55 -2.65
N ILE A 30 -6.57 8.70 -3.01
CA ILE A 30 -6.56 9.88 -2.14
C ILE A 30 -7.93 10.56 -2.20
N VAL A 31 -8.51 10.80 -1.03
CA VAL A 31 -9.78 11.51 -0.84
C VAL A 31 -9.54 12.77 0.00
N ASP A 32 -10.54 13.64 0.18
CA ASP A 32 -10.40 14.94 0.88
C ASP A 32 -9.70 14.84 2.24
N ASP A 33 -10.08 13.88 3.09
CA ASP A 33 -9.49 13.65 4.43
C ASP A 33 -8.89 12.24 4.58
N GLY A 34 -7.96 11.89 3.68
CA GLY A 34 -7.15 10.68 3.83
C GLY A 34 -7.09 9.83 2.56
N TYR A 35 -7.38 8.53 2.71
CA TYR A 35 -7.30 7.57 1.60
C TYR A 35 -8.27 6.40 1.74
N GLU A 36 -8.64 5.81 0.61
CA GLU A 36 -9.36 4.54 0.53
C GLU A 36 -8.44 3.46 -0.06
N GLN A 37 -8.39 2.29 0.59
CA GLN A 37 -7.64 1.15 0.08
C GLN A 37 -8.45 0.42 -0.98
N LEU A 38 -7.86 0.22 -2.16
CA LEU A 38 -8.49 -0.43 -3.32
C LEU A 38 -8.12 -1.91 -3.45
N THR A 39 -7.06 -2.34 -2.76
CA THR A 39 -6.58 -3.72 -2.72
C THR A 39 -7.23 -4.53 -1.60
N TYR A 40 -7.23 -5.86 -1.74
CA TYR A 40 -7.88 -6.77 -0.81
C TYR A 40 -7.30 -6.64 0.60
N LYS A 41 -8.19 -6.37 1.57
CA LYS A 41 -7.84 -6.45 2.99
C LYS A 41 -7.88 -7.91 3.43
N PHE A 42 -6.77 -8.41 3.94
CA PHE A 42 -6.83 -9.63 4.74
C PHE A 42 -7.79 -9.41 5.92
N PRO A 43 -8.58 -10.44 6.31
CA PRO A 43 -9.43 -10.32 7.47
C PRO A 43 -8.60 -9.85 8.67
N GLU A 44 -9.16 -8.92 9.45
CA GLU A 44 -8.54 -8.47 10.70
C GLU A 44 -8.22 -9.71 11.54
N GLN A 45 -6.94 -9.86 11.91
CA GLN A 45 -6.57 -10.90 12.88
C GLN A 45 -7.18 -10.51 14.22
N PRO A 46 -7.73 -11.47 14.98
CA PRO A 46 -8.35 -11.20 16.28
C PRO A 46 -7.37 -10.59 17.29
#